data_AF-A0A6I5NTS2-F1
#
_entry.id   AF-A0A6I5NTS2-F1
#
_cell.length_a   1.000
_cell.length_b   1.000
_cell.length_c   1.000
_cell.angle_alpha   90.00
_cell.angle_beta   90.00
_cell.angle_gamma   90.00
#
_symmetry.space_group_name_H-M   'P 1'
#
loop_
_entity.id
_entity.type
_entity.pdbx_description
1 polymer ?
#
loop_
_entity_poly.entity_id
_entity_poly.type
_entity_poly.pdbx_seq_one_letter_code
_entity_poly.pdbx_strand_id
1 'polypeptide(L)'
;ADASYRLALQEMGYRVGKALAAKGALERYSVDFIAVPQPHQSETAWQLQAIEINLRKGGTTHPFMALQMLTDGRYSAKDGLFYTQHGQPKFYRATDNLQKESYRGLLPNDLMDIIMGEQLHFNAIEGAGAAFHLMGCLSEYGKLGLTCIGNTPAQAERIYRRVVAALDKETR
;
A
#
# COMPACT_ATOMS: atom_id res chain seq x y z
N ALA A 1 4.74 -8.42 -1.29
CA ALA A 1 5.99 -8.99 -1.82
C ALA A 1 5.66 -10.22 -2.67
N ASP A 2 6.56 -10.61 -3.57
CA ASP A 2 6.38 -11.76 -4.45
C ASP A 2 6.21 -13.07 -3.66
N ALA A 3 5.40 -14.00 -4.17
CA ALA A 3 5.16 -15.28 -3.52
C ALA A 3 6.43 -16.10 -3.31
N SER A 4 7.41 -15.99 -4.21
CA SER A 4 8.65 -16.78 -4.20
C SER A 4 9.61 -16.42 -3.06
N TYR A 5 9.51 -15.23 -2.45
CA TYR A 5 10.42 -14.80 -1.38
C TYR A 5 9.79 -14.06 -0.21
N ARG A 6 8.47 -13.77 -0.23
CA ARG A 6 7.81 -12.98 0.84
C ARG A 6 7.96 -13.57 2.25
N LEU A 7 7.92 -14.89 2.38
CA LEU A 7 8.05 -15.55 3.69
C LEU A 7 9.49 -15.47 4.23
N ALA A 8 10.49 -15.53 3.35
CA ALA A 8 11.88 -15.33 3.74
C ALA A 8 12.11 -13.89 4.23
N LEU A 9 11.54 -12.89 3.54
CA LEU A 9 11.55 -11.49 4.02
C LEU A 9 10.87 -11.34 5.39
N GLN A 10 9.72 -11.99 5.60
CA GLN A 10 9.01 -11.97 6.87
C GLN A 10 9.87 -12.54 8.01
N GLU A 11 10.50 -13.69 7.79
CA GLU A 11 11.36 -14.33 8.80
C GLU A 11 12.59 -13.47 9.13
N MET A 12 13.26 -12.93 8.11
CA MET A 12 14.39 -12.01 8.31
C MET A 12 13.93 -10.75 9.07
N GLY A 13 12.79 -10.17 8.69
CA GLY A 13 12.18 -9.05 9.37
C GLY A 13 11.93 -9.37 10.85
N TYR A 14 11.31 -10.51 11.16
CA TYR A 14 11.02 -10.93 12.52
C TYR A 14 12.28 -11.10 13.37
N ARG A 15 13.35 -11.68 12.80
CA ARG A 15 14.66 -11.79 13.47
C ARG A 15 15.25 -10.43 13.82
N VAL A 16 15.17 -9.47 12.90
CA VAL A 16 15.59 -8.07 13.17
C VAL A 16 14.75 -7.48 14.30
N GLY A 17 13.42 -7.66 14.27
CA GLY A 17 12.51 -7.17 15.31
C GLY A 17 12.84 -7.70 16.70
N LYS A 18 13.11 -9.01 16.82
CA LYS A 18 13.56 -9.61 18.09
C LYS A 18 14.86 -8.99 18.60
N ALA A 19 15.82 -8.76 17.71
CA ALA A 19 17.10 -8.15 18.08
C ALA A 19 16.94 -6.67 18.53
N LEU A 20 16.06 -5.92 17.87
CA LEU A 20 15.72 -4.54 18.25
C LEU A 20 14.98 -4.49 19.59
N ALA A 21 13.99 -5.36 19.79
CA ALA A 21 13.23 -5.45 21.04
C ALA A 21 14.13 -5.81 22.24
N ALA A 22 15.08 -6.73 22.05
CA ALA A 22 16.08 -7.06 23.08
C ALA A 22 16.98 -5.87 23.47
N LYS A 23 17.08 -4.85 22.61
CA LYS A 23 17.80 -3.59 22.87
C LYS A 23 16.89 -2.48 23.41
N GLY A 24 15.63 -2.77 23.72
CA GLY A 24 14.66 -1.82 24.27
C GLY A 24 13.91 -1.00 23.22
N ALA A 25 14.04 -1.31 21.92
CA ALA A 25 13.20 -0.68 20.91
C ALA A 25 11.73 -1.13 21.11
N LEU A 26 10.82 -0.16 21.08
CA LEU A 26 9.38 -0.37 21.18
C LEU A 26 8.71 0.09 19.89
N GLU A 27 7.48 -0.37 19.67
CA GLU A 27 6.63 0.00 18.53
C GLU A 27 7.14 -0.53 17.17
N ARG A 28 6.96 0.26 16.11
CA ARG A 28 7.07 -0.15 14.71
C ARG A 28 8.46 0.16 14.15
N TYR A 29 8.94 -0.76 13.32
CA TYR A 29 10.12 -0.59 12.48
C TYR A 29 9.82 -1.09 11.06
N SER A 30 10.64 -0.68 10.09
CA SER A 30 10.72 -1.34 8.80
C SER A 30 12.15 -1.76 8.49
N VAL A 31 12.28 -2.77 7.64
CA VAL A 31 13.56 -3.22 7.11
C VAL A 31 13.41 -3.24 5.61
N ASP A 32 14.35 -2.58 4.94
CA ASP A 32 14.38 -2.50 3.50
C ASP A 32 15.31 -3.59 2.97
N PHE A 33 14.86 -4.27 1.92
CA PHE A 33 15.57 -5.38 1.31
C PHE A 33 15.71 -5.19 -0.19
N ILE A 34 16.82 -5.68 -0.72
CA ILE A 34 17.01 -5.91 -2.17
C ILE A 34 16.86 -7.42 -2.41
N ALA A 35 16.04 -7.79 -3.40
CA ALA A 35 15.90 -9.15 -3.88
C ALA A 35 16.52 -9.26 -5.28
N VAL A 36 17.61 -10.02 -5.39
CA VAL A 36 18.35 -10.23 -6.65
C VAL A 36 18.04 -11.63 -7.17
N PRO A 37 17.52 -11.79 -8.40
CA PRO A 37 17.24 -13.10 -8.96
C PRO A 37 18.55 -13.87 -9.19
N GLN A 38 18.55 -15.16 -8.87
CA GLN A 38 19.69 -16.06 -9.03
C GLN A 38 19.34 -17.22 -9.97
N PRO A 39 19.17 -16.97 -11.28
CA PRO A 39 18.65 -17.96 -12.22
C PRO A 39 19.58 -19.17 -12.43
N HIS A 40 20.84 -19.07 -12.02
CA HIS A 40 21.85 -20.13 -12.17
C HIS A 40 22.10 -20.93 -10.88
N GLN A 41 21.38 -20.67 -9.80
CA GLN A 41 21.49 -21.41 -8.54
C GLN A 41 20.31 -22.39 -8.39
N SER A 42 20.60 -23.66 -8.11
CA SER A 42 19.62 -24.75 -8.09
C SER A 42 18.65 -24.72 -6.90
N GLU A 43 18.99 -24.03 -5.82
CA GLU A 43 18.26 -24.13 -4.54
C GLU A 43 17.57 -22.83 -4.11
N THR A 44 18.07 -21.66 -4.51
CA THR A 44 17.48 -20.37 -4.11
C THR A 44 17.33 -19.46 -5.31
N ALA A 45 16.10 -19.23 -5.77
CA ALA A 45 15.82 -18.38 -6.93
C ALA A 45 16.11 -16.89 -6.67
N TRP A 46 16.30 -16.50 -5.41
CA TRP A 46 16.49 -15.12 -4.98
C TRP A 46 17.55 -15.00 -3.89
N GLN A 47 18.46 -14.06 -4.06
CA GLN A 47 19.34 -13.58 -3.00
C GLN A 47 18.70 -12.35 -2.35
N LEU A 48 18.46 -12.42 -1.04
CA LEU A 48 17.85 -11.34 -0.27
C LEU A 48 18.89 -10.64 0.60
N GLN A 49 19.01 -9.33 0.48
CA GLN A 49 19.94 -8.52 1.27
C GLN A 49 19.17 -7.44 2.02
N ALA A 50 19.27 -7.44 3.35
CA ALA A 50 18.78 -6.32 4.17
C ALA A 50 19.75 -5.15 4.04
N ILE A 51 19.24 -3.95 3.73
CA ILE A 51 20.07 -2.76 3.46
C ILE A 51 19.89 -1.66 4.50
N GLU A 52 18.72 -1.56 5.13
CA GLU A 52 18.40 -0.47 6.04
C GLU A 52 17.38 -0.91 7.09
N ILE A 53 17.49 -0.35 8.30
CA ILE A 53 16.47 -0.45 9.36
C ILE A 53 15.97 0.95 9.68
N ASN A 54 14.65 1.14 9.63
CA ASN A 54 13.99 2.39 9.98
C ASN A 54 13.19 2.22 11.28
N LEU A 55 13.65 2.82 12.38
CA LEU A 55 12.97 2.83 13.69
C LEU A 55 11.93 3.96 13.78
N ARG A 56 10.90 3.90 12.93
CA ARG A 56 9.80 4.87 12.89
C ARG A 56 8.61 4.31 12.12
N LYS A 57 7.49 5.02 12.17
CA LYS A 57 6.37 4.79 11.22
C LYS A 57 6.81 5.27 9.84
N GLY A 58 6.97 4.34 8.90
CA GLY A 58 7.33 4.62 7.51
C GLY A 58 6.11 4.88 6.62
N GLY A 59 6.35 5.23 5.35
CA GLY A 59 5.29 5.49 4.36
C GLY A 59 4.37 4.29 4.09
N THR A 60 4.81 3.08 4.43
CA THR A 60 4.01 1.84 4.32
C THR A 60 3.06 1.63 5.50
N THR A 61 3.25 2.34 6.62
CA THR A 61 2.44 2.15 7.84
C THR A 61 1.01 2.63 7.63
N HIS A 62 0.81 3.82 7.08
CA HIS A 62 -0.53 4.38 6.88
C HIS A 62 -1.38 3.55 5.91
N PRO A 63 -0.91 3.17 4.70
CA PRO A 63 -1.69 2.31 3.80
C PRO A 63 -2.05 0.95 4.41
N PHE A 64 -1.14 0.33 5.17
CA PHE A 64 -1.43 -0.93 5.85
C PHE A 64 -2.51 -0.74 6.95
N MET A 65 -2.44 0.35 7.71
CA MET A 65 -3.46 0.68 8.71
C MET A 65 -4.82 0.98 8.07
N ALA A 66 -4.84 1.70 6.95
CA ALA A 66 -6.07 1.98 6.21
C ALA A 66 -6.72 0.68 5.70
N LEU A 67 -5.92 -0.22 5.12
CA LEU A 67 -6.39 -1.56 4.75
C LEU A 67 -7.01 -2.29 5.95
N GLN A 68 -6.31 -2.29 7.10
CA GLN A 68 -6.78 -2.95 8.31
C GLN A 68 -8.11 -2.39 8.82
N MET A 69 -8.22 -1.06 8.93
CA MET A 69 -9.41 -0.40 9.46
C MET A 69 -10.62 -0.52 8.53
N LEU A 70 -10.42 -0.38 7.21
CA LEU A 70 -11.50 -0.40 6.23
C LEU A 70 -12.07 -1.81 5.97
N THR A 71 -11.26 -2.84 6.19
CA THR A 71 -11.65 -4.23 5.90
C THR A 71 -11.85 -5.09 7.15
N ASP A 72 -11.61 -4.51 8.33
CA ASP A 72 -11.54 -5.20 9.63
C ASP A 72 -10.72 -6.51 9.55
N GLY A 73 -9.66 -6.46 8.74
CA GLY A 73 -8.88 -7.62 8.35
C GLY A 73 -7.62 -7.81 9.19
N ARG A 74 -6.88 -8.88 8.88
CA ARG A 74 -5.64 -9.22 9.56
C ARG A 74 -4.61 -9.82 8.61
N TYR A 75 -3.35 -9.57 8.93
CA TYR A 75 -2.22 -10.21 8.29
C TYR A 75 -2.05 -11.65 8.82
N SER A 76 -1.78 -12.59 7.92
CA SER A 76 -1.50 -13.99 8.22
C SER A 76 0.00 -14.25 8.07
N ALA A 77 0.68 -14.49 9.18
CA ALA A 77 2.10 -14.85 9.17
C ALA A 77 2.36 -16.23 8.54
N LYS A 78 1.32 -17.07 8.38
CA LYS A 78 1.44 -18.41 7.80
C LYS A 78 1.84 -18.37 6.32
N ASP A 79 1.27 -17.44 5.58
CA ASP A 79 1.39 -17.36 4.12
C ASP A 79 1.80 -15.96 3.63
N GLY A 80 1.93 -15.00 4.53
CA GLY A 80 2.37 -13.64 4.26
C GLY A 80 1.33 -12.79 3.52
N LEU A 81 0.05 -13.15 3.64
CA LEU A 81 -1.07 -12.48 2.98
C LEU A 81 -1.99 -11.79 3.99
N PHE A 82 -2.81 -10.87 3.50
CA PHE A 82 -3.79 -10.14 4.31
C PHE A 82 -5.20 -10.60 3.96
N TYR A 83 -6.03 -10.84 4.98
CA TYR A 83 -7.37 -11.38 4.84
C TYR A 83 -8.41 -10.58 5.61
N THR A 84 -9.62 -10.50 5.07
CA THR A 84 -10.80 -10.07 5.84
C THR A 84 -11.18 -11.13 6.89
N GLN A 85 -12.12 -10.80 7.77
CA GLN A 85 -12.67 -11.76 8.73
C GLN A 85 -13.29 -12.99 8.07
N HIS A 86 -13.86 -12.83 6.88
CA HIS A 86 -14.46 -13.91 6.09
C HIS A 86 -13.44 -14.69 5.24
N GLY A 87 -12.13 -14.43 5.42
CA GLY A 87 -11.08 -15.17 4.72
C GLY A 87 -10.83 -14.74 3.28
N GLN A 88 -11.38 -13.59 2.84
CA GLN A 88 -11.11 -13.06 1.51
C GLN A 88 -9.75 -12.36 1.49
N PRO A 89 -8.82 -12.70 0.58
CA PRO A 89 -7.56 -11.99 0.48
C PRO A 89 -7.78 -10.55 0.00
N LYS A 90 -7.00 -9.62 0.53
CA LYS A 90 -6.99 -8.22 0.08
C LYS A 90 -5.60 -7.80 -0.35
N PHE A 91 -5.58 -6.97 -1.36
CA PHE A 91 -4.38 -6.39 -1.95
C PHE A 91 -4.57 -4.88 -2.06
N TYR A 92 -3.48 -4.13 -2.05
CA TYR A 92 -3.55 -2.70 -2.29
C TYR A 92 -2.40 -2.19 -3.14
N ARG A 93 -2.67 -1.09 -3.85
CA ARG A 93 -1.66 -0.20 -4.41
C ARG A 93 -1.76 1.13 -3.67
N ALA A 94 -0.66 1.58 -3.10
CA ALA A 94 -0.60 2.86 -2.41
C ALA A 94 0.44 3.78 -3.05
N THR A 95 0.13 5.06 -3.03
CA THR A 95 1.06 6.13 -3.39
C THR A 95 0.70 7.36 -2.59
N ASP A 96 1.69 8.08 -2.09
CA ASP A 96 1.51 9.42 -1.55
C ASP A 96 1.89 10.50 -2.58
N ASN A 97 2.26 10.08 -3.79
CA ASN A 97 2.88 10.93 -4.80
C ASN A 97 2.18 10.83 -6.17
N LEU A 98 0.85 10.66 -6.19
CA LEU A 98 0.09 10.95 -7.40
C LEU A 98 0.09 12.47 -7.57
N GLN A 99 0.94 12.96 -8.47
CA GLN A 99 1.18 14.38 -8.63
C GLN A 99 1.26 14.78 -10.10
N LYS A 100 0.49 15.80 -10.49
CA LYS A 100 0.58 16.44 -11.81
C LYS A 100 0.34 17.95 -11.68
N GLU A 101 1.03 18.73 -12.49
CA GLU A 101 0.83 20.19 -12.52
C GLU A 101 -0.61 20.55 -12.87
N SER A 102 -1.24 19.81 -13.78
CA SER A 102 -2.64 20.00 -14.18
C SER A 102 -3.63 19.81 -13.04
N TYR A 103 -3.26 19.10 -11.96
CA TYR A 103 -4.15 18.90 -10.81
C TYR A 103 -4.19 20.10 -9.87
N ARG A 104 -3.30 21.08 -10.04
CA ARG A 104 -3.34 22.31 -9.25
C ARG A 104 -4.62 23.09 -9.56
N GLY A 105 -5.19 23.70 -8.52
CA GLY A 105 -6.46 24.39 -8.58
C GLY A 105 -7.68 23.52 -8.28
N LEU A 106 -7.57 22.17 -8.35
CA LEU A 106 -8.65 21.30 -7.88
C LEU A 106 -8.83 21.44 -6.37
N LEU A 107 -10.04 21.86 -5.98
CA LEU A 107 -10.40 22.00 -4.57
C LEU A 107 -10.80 20.64 -3.99
N PRO A 108 -10.73 20.46 -2.66
CA PRO A 108 -11.21 19.25 -2.00
C PRO A 108 -12.69 18.92 -2.31
N ASN A 109 -13.54 19.92 -2.53
CA ASN A 109 -14.93 19.70 -2.92
C ASN A 109 -15.04 19.13 -4.34
N ASP A 110 -14.27 19.66 -5.30
CA ASP A 110 -14.22 19.12 -6.66
C ASP A 110 -13.75 17.66 -6.63
N LEU A 111 -12.73 17.36 -5.83
CA LEU A 111 -12.28 15.98 -5.62
C LEU A 111 -13.40 15.08 -5.09
N MET A 112 -14.19 15.55 -4.12
CA MET A 112 -15.32 14.78 -3.58
C MET A 112 -16.38 14.51 -4.65
N ASP A 113 -16.71 15.49 -5.48
CA ASP A 113 -17.64 15.33 -6.60
C ASP A 113 -17.16 14.27 -7.60
N ILE A 114 -15.86 14.29 -7.93
CA ILE A 114 -15.22 13.28 -8.78
C ILE A 114 -15.31 11.89 -8.16
N ILE A 115 -14.97 11.77 -6.88
CA ILE A 115 -14.99 10.50 -6.14
C ILE A 115 -16.39 9.90 -6.14
N MET A 116 -17.41 10.72 -5.95
CA MET A 116 -18.80 10.28 -5.91
C MET A 116 -19.34 9.96 -7.31
N GLY A 117 -19.10 10.83 -8.30
CA GLY A 117 -19.57 10.66 -9.67
C GLY A 117 -19.00 9.39 -10.33
N GLU A 118 -17.73 9.10 -10.09
CA GLU A 118 -17.04 7.93 -10.65
C GLU A 118 -17.04 6.71 -9.71
N GLN A 119 -17.68 6.81 -8.54
CA GLN A 119 -17.75 5.76 -7.50
C GLN A 119 -16.37 5.18 -7.16
N LEU A 120 -15.43 6.06 -6.82
CA LEU A 120 -14.03 5.70 -6.57
C LEU A 120 -13.74 5.39 -5.09
N HIS A 121 -14.61 5.83 -4.18
CA HIS A 121 -14.46 5.61 -2.74
C HIS A 121 -14.48 4.12 -2.39
N PHE A 122 -13.89 3.80 -1.24
CA PHE A 122 -13.98 2.44 -0.70
C PHE A 122 -15.44 2.07 -0.38
N ASN A 123 -15.91 0.97 -0.96
CA ASN A 123 -17.21 0.38 -0.68
C ASN A 123 -17.04 -0.82 0.26
N ALA A 124 -17.64 -0.76 1.45
CA ALA A 124 -17.51 -1.82 2.47
C ALA A 124 -18.20 -3.13 2.07
N ILE A 125 -19.27 -3.07 1.26
CA ILE A 125 -20.00 -4.26 0.80
C ILE A 125 -19.13 -5.05 -0.20
N GLU A 126 -18.52 -4.35 -1.17
CA GLU A 126 -17.61 -4.98 -2.14
C GLU A 126 -16.21 -5.26 -1.54
N GLY A 127 -15.88 -4.54 -0.46
CA GLY A 127 -14.58 -4.51 0.17
C GLY A 127 -13.48 -4.03 -0.76
N ALA A 128 -13.78 -3.09 -1.67
CA ALA A 128 -12.86 -2.57 -2.67
C ALA A 128 -13.11 -1.08 -2.93
N GLY A 129 -12.10 -0.38 -3.43
CA GLY A 129 -12.14 1.05 -3.77
C GLY A 129 -10.93 1.79 -3.21
N ALA A 130 -10.92 3.12 -3.34
CA ALA A 130 -9.80 3.95 -2.91
C ALA A 130 -10.10 4.69 -1.60
N ALA A 131 -9.09 4.74 -0.73
CA ALA A 131 -9.02 5.68 0.39
C ALA A 131 -8.08 6.82 -0.01
N PHE A 132 -8.54 8.06 0.17
CA PHE A 132 -7.83 9.27 -0.23
C PHE A 132 -7.20 9.93 0.99
N HIS A 133 -5.97 10.42 0.84
CA HIS A 133 -5.23 11.13 1.89
C HIS A 133 -4.40 12.26 1.29
N LEU A 134 -3.86 13.15 2.13
CA LEU A 134 -3.16 14.37 1.70
C LEU A 134 -4.02 15.28 0.80
N MET A 135 -5.34 15.29 0.97
CA MET A 135 -6.26 16.09 0.12
C MET A 135 -5.98 17.59 0.19
N GLY A 136 -5.46 18.09 1.32
CA GLY A 136 -5.03 19.49 1.46
C GLY A 136 -3.86 19.88 0.54
N CYS A 137 -3.10 18.92 0.01
CA CYS A 137 -2.00 19.18 -0.92
C CYS A 137 -2.45 19.28 -2.39
N LEU A 138 -3.71 18.95 -2.69
CA LEU A 138 -4.19 18.84 -4.06
C LEU A 138 -4.20 20.20 -4.77
N SER A 139 -4.88 21.19 -4.20
CA SER A 139 -5.08 22.48 -4.86
C SER A 139 -3.77 23.22 -5.11
N GLU A 140 -2.85 23.25 -4.15
CA GLU A 140 -1.60 24.02 -4.27
C GLU A 140 -0.51 23.26 -5.02
N TYR A 141 -0.34 21.97 -4.72
CA TYR A 141 0.80 21.19 -5.21
C TYR A 141 0.43 20.18 -6.30
N GLY A 142 -0.85 20.03 -6.61
CA GLY A 142 -1.35 19.03 -7.54
C GLY A 142 -1.11 17.61 -7.05
N LYS A 143 -0.98 17.43 -5.72
CA LYS A 143 -0.52 16.18 -5.09
C LYS A 143 -1.62 15.53 -4.27
N LEU A 144 -1.81 14.24 -4.50
CA LEU A 144 -2.82 13.43 -3.82
C LEU A 144 -2.23 12.09 -3.39
N GLY A 145 -2.64 11.64 -2.21
CA GLY A 145 -2.31 10.33 -1.69
C GLY A 145 -3.49 9.37 -1.81
N LEU A 146 -3.20 8.11 -2.13
CA LEU A 146 -4.17 7.06 -2.41
C LEU A 146 -3.75 5.74 -1.78
N THR A 147 -4.72 5.01 -1.25
CA THR A 147 -4.63 3.58 -0.97
C THR A 147 -5.79 2.87 -1.68
N CYS A 148 -5.50 2.25 -2.83
CA CYS A 148 -6.47 1.54 -3.67
C CYS A 148 -6.52 0.07 -3.25
N ILE A 149 -7.64 -0.37 -2.67
CA ILE A 149 -7.85 -1.71 -2.12
C ILE A 149 -8.68 -2.55 -3.09
N GLY A 150 -8.26 -3.79 -3.34
CA GLY A 150 -8.99 -4.74 -4.18
C GLY A 150 -8.87 -6.19 -3.72
N ASN A 151 -9.74 -7.04 -4.27
CA ASN A 151 -9.79 -8.48 -4.03
C ASN A 151 -8.71 -9.25 -4.80
N THR A 152 -8.08 -8.59 -5.78
CA THR A 152 -6.92 -9.10 -6.53
C THR A 152 -5.91 -7.96 -6.73
N PRO A 153 -4.62 -8.28 -6.97
CA PRO A 153 -3.63 -7.26 -7.33
C PRO A 153 -4.06 -6.44 -8.57
N ALA A 154 -4.63 -7.11 -9.57
CA ALA A 154 -5.11 -6.48 -10.79
C ALA A 154 -6.28 -5.51 -10.55
N GLN A 155 -7.17 -5.83 -9.61
CA GLN A 155 -8.27 -4.92 -9.24
C GLN A 155 -7.75 -3.67 -8.52
N ALA A 156 -6.82 -3.81 -7.57
CA ALA A 156 -6.21 -2.66 -6.89
C ALA A 156 -5.52 -1.71 -7.89
N GLU A 157 -4.80 -2.28 -8.86
CA GLU A 157 -4.19 -1.52 -9.96
C GLU A 157 -5.23 -0.84 -10.87
N ARG A 158 -6.33 -1.53 -11.19
CA ARG A 158 -7.43 -0.97 -12.00
C ARG A 158 -8.10 0.21 -11.30
N ILE A 159 -8.32 0.12 -9.99
CA ILE A 159 -8.88 1.21 -9.18
C ILE A 159 -7.94 2.43 -9.24
N TYR A 160 -6.63 2.22 -9.05
CA TYR A 160 -5.64 3.30 -9.20
C TYR A 160 -5.75 3.98 -10.58
N ARG A 161 -5.80 3.21 -11.65
CA ARG A 161 -5.93 3.75 -13.01
C ARG A 161 -7.24 4.51 -13.23
N ARG A 162 -8.35 4.05 -12.65
CA ARG A 162 -9.64 4.78 -12.70
C ARG A 162 -9.55 6.12 -12.00
N VAL A 163 -8.92 6.19 -10.82
CA VAL A 163 -8.70 7.45 -10.11
C VAL A 163 -7.87 8.41 -10.96
N VAL A 164 -6.76 7.94 -11.54
CA VAL A 164 -5.92 8.78 -12.41
C VAL A 164 -6.70 9.26 -13.64
N ALA A 165 -7.45 8.38 -14.30
CA ALA A 165 -8.23 8.74 -15.48
C ALA A 165 -9.35 9.76 -15.18
N ALA A 166 -10.00 9.65 -14.01
CA ALA A 166 -11.01 10.60 -13.58
C ALA A 166 -10.41 11.99 -13.33
N LEU A 167 -9.29 12.08 -12.60
CA LEU A 167 -8.60 13.35 -12.39
C LEU A 167 -8.10 13.94 -13.71
N ASP A 168 -7.51 13.11 -14.58
CA ASP A 168 -7.03 13.51 -15.90
C ASP A 168 -8.14 14.00 -16.84
N LYS A 169 -9.39 13.62 -16.61
CA LYS A 169 -10.54 14.06 -17.40
C LYS A 169 -11.01 15.44 -16.97
N GLU A 170 -11.04 15.70 -15.66
CA GLU A 170 -11.54 16.96 -15.09
C GLU A 170 -10.52 18.09 -15.14
N THR A 171 -9.23 17.77 -15.33
CA THR A 171 -8.15 18.77 -15.42
C THR A 171 -7.59 18.95 -16.83
N ARG A 172 -8.41 18.68 -17.84
CA ARG A 172 -8.07 18.88 -19.26
C ARG A 172 -8.35 20.30 -19.72
#